data_AF-A0A0U4WXJ2-F1
#
_entry.id   AF-A0A0U4WXJ2-F1
#
_cell.length_a   1.000
_cell.length_b   1.000
_cell.length_c   1.000
_cell.angle_alpha   90.00
_cell.angle_beta   90.00
_cell.angle_gamma   90.00
#
_symmetry.space_group_name_H-M   'P 1'
#
loop_
_entity.id
_entity.type
_entity.pdbx_description
1 polymer ?
#
loop_
_entity_poly.entity_id
_entity_poly.type
_entity_poly.pdbx_seq_one_letter_code
_entity_poly.pdbx_strand_id
1 'polypeptide(L)'
;MAPFAVPESKRSIRQNQYEFTLPGGKKVYRIPKAKFLPVGIIEKFDGGQKNLSIADVLAMFEGGDKAALDAIRTLDSEQLQALTKDWQADSGLTVGESEASTDS
;
A
#
# COMPACT_ATOMS: atom_id res chain seq x y z
N MET A 1 -34.30 2.09 15.76
CA MET A 1 -33.30 2.37 14.71
C MET A 1 -32.20 1.34 14.86
N ALA A 2 -31.89 0.55 13.83
CA ALA A 2 -30.79 -0.41 13.92
C ALA A 2 -29.44 0.34 13.88
N PRO A 3 -28.42 -0.09 14.64
CA PRO A 3 -27.10 0.51 14.54
C PRO A 3 -26.52 0.30 13.13
N PHE A 4 -25.77 1.29 12.65
CA PHE A 4 -25.01 1.14 11.42
C PHE A 4 -23.94 0.04 11.60
N ALA A 5 -23.90 -0.93 10.69
CA ALA A 5 -22.89 -1.98 10.67
C ALA A 5 -21.75 -1.58 9.74
N VAL A 6 -20.53 -1.53 10.27
CA VAL A 6 -19.34 -1.29 9.45
C VAL A 6 -19.16 -2.46 8.49
N PRO A 7 -19.05 -2.22 7.17
CA PRO A 7 -18.84 -3.29 6.20
C PRO A 7 -17.53 -4.05 6.44
N GLU A 8 -17.49 -5.32 6.01
CA GLU A 8 -16.26 -6.12 6.07
C GLU A 8 -15.13 -5.50 5.22
N SER A 9 -13.89 -5.73 5.67
CA SER A 9 -12.71 -5.27 4.95
C SER A 9 -12.60 -5.94 3.59
N LYS A 10 -12.45 -5.13 2.55
CA LYS A 10 -12.25 -5.60 1.18
C LYS A 10 -10.76 -5.77 0.81
N ARG A 11 -9.84 -5.68 1.78
CA ARG A 11 -8.38 -5.72 1.55
C ARG A 11 -7.86 -7.03 0.95
N SER A 12 -8.59 -8.14 1.15
CA SER A 12 -8.25 -9.46 0.63
C SER A 12 -8.76 -9.71 -0.79
N ILE A 13 -9.62 -8.83 -1.33
CA ILE A 13 -10.12 -8.96 -2.70
C ILE A 13 -8.99 -8.66 -3.67
N ARG A 14 -8.79 -9.53 -4.66
CA ARG A 14 -7.69 -9.44 -5.62
C ARG A 14 -7.58 -8.08 -6.32
N GLN A 15 -8.70 -7.48 -6.71
CA GLN A 15 -8.73 -6.14 -7.35
C GLN A 15 -8.28 -4.99 -6.43
N ASN A 16 -8.28 -5.22 -5.12
CA ASN A 16 -7.89 -4.27 -4.08
C ASN A 16 -6.44 -4.51 -3.62
N GLN A 17 -5.71 -5.38 -4.32
CA GLN A 17 -4.32 -5.70 -4.08
C GLN A 17 -3.47 -5.22 -5.25
N TYR A 18 -2.29 -4.75 -4.91
CA TYR A 18 -1.20 -4.52 -5.83
C TYR A 18 -0.36 -5.80 -5.92
N GLU A 19 -0.11 -6.26 -7.14
CA GLU A 19 0.68 -7.46 -7.42
C GLU A 19 2.09 -7.05 -7.86
N PHE A 20 3.12 -7.70 -7.33
CA PHE A 20 4.51 -7.40 -7.67
C PHE A 20 5.37 -8.66 -7.68
N THR A 21 6.51 -8.60 -8.38
CA THR A 21 7.51 -9.66 -8.43
C THR A 21 8.87 -9.14 -7.99
N LEU A 22 9.66 -9.99 -7.35
CA LEU A 22 11.03 -9.64 -7.00
C LEU A 22 11.99 -9.86 -8.18
N PRO A 23 13.10 -9.09 -8.26
CA PRO A 23 14.16 -9.32 -9.23
C PRO A 23 14.68 -10.77 -9.18
N GLY A 24 14.81 -11.41 -10.35
CA GLY A 24 15.27 -12.80 -10.45
C GLY A 24 14.26 -13.87 -9.99
N GLY A 25 13.08 -13.47 -9.51
CA GLY A 25 12.00 -14.37 -9.09
C GLY A 25 10.85 -14.44 -10.08
N LYS A 26 10.13 -15.56 -10.11
CA LYS A 26 8.85 -15.72 -10.84
C LYS A 26 7.62 -15.65 -9.93
N LYS A 27 7.83 -15.59 -8.61
CA LYS A 27 6.75 -15.58 -7.63
C LYS A 27 6.10 -14.20 -7.59
N VAL A 28 4.78 -14.18 -7.77
CA VAL A 28 3.95 -12.99 -7.61
C VAL A 28 3.54 -12.88 -6.14
N TYR A 29 3.86 -11.73 -5.55
CA TYR A 29 3.47 -11.33 -4.21
C TYR A 29 2.35 -10.29 -4.29
N ARG A 30 1.57 -10.14 -3.22
CA ARG A 30 0.40 -9.24 -3.20
C ARG A 30 0.33 -8.45 -1.91
N ILE A 31 -0.03 -7.17 -2.03
CA ILE A 31 -0.13 -6.23 -0.91
C ILE A 31 -1.40 -5.39 -1.09
N PRO A 32 -2.14 -4.99 -0.04
CA PRO A 32 -3.33 -4.15 -0.22
C PRO A 32 -2.97 -2.78 -0.83
N LYS A 33 -3.84 -2.24 -1.70
CA LYS A 33 -3.73 -0.84 -2.14
C LYS A 33 -4.01 0.12 -0.97
N ALA A 34 -3.46 1.33 -1.00
CA ALA A 34 -3.49 2.26 0.13
C ALA A 34 -4.88 2.52 0.72
N LYS A 35 -5.93 2.64 -0.12
CA LYS A 35 -7.33 2.85 0.30
C LYS A 35 -7.89 1.73 1.20
N PHE A 36 -7.27 0.56 1.20
CA PHE A 36 -7.69 -0.60 1.98
C PHE A 36 -6.79 -0.87 3.18
N LEU A 37 -5.84 0.02 3.48
CA LEU A 37 -5.02 -0.04 4.67
C LEU A 37 -5.80 0.39 5.92
N PRO A 38 -5.37 -0.06 7.11
CA PRO A 38 -5.89 0.46 8.37
C PRO A 38 -5.68 1.98 8.47
N VAL A 39 -6.61 2.70 9.08
CA VAL A 39 -6.56 4.17 9.23
C VAL A 39 -5.26 4.63 9.90
N GLY A 40 -4.78 3.95 10.94
CA GLY A 40 -3.52 4.31 11.60
C GLY A 40 -2.27 4.15 10.74
N ILE A 41 -2.36 3.46 9.60
CA ILE A 41 -1.31 3.43 8.58
C ILE A 41 -1.52 4.57 7.57
N ILE A 42 -2.76 4.83 7.16
CA ILE A 42 -3.13 5.96 6.27
C ILE A 42 -2.68 7.31 6.87
N GLU A 43 -2.90 7.53 8.17
CA GLU A 43 -2.51 8.75 8.88
C GLU A 43 -1.01 9.06 8.78
N LYS A 44 -0.17 8.03 8.64
CA LYS A 44 1.28 8.21 8.47
C LYS A 44 1.62 8.81 7.11
N PHE A 45 0.83 8.51 6.08
CA PHE A 45 0.99 9.12 4.76
C PHE A 45 0.46 10.56 4.72
N ASP A 46 -0.69 10.81 5.36
CA ASP A 46 -1.36 12.10 5.34
C ASP A 46 -0.63 13.15 6.20
N GLY A 47 0.02 12.71 7.29
CA GLY A 47 0.86 13.54 8.17
C GLY A 47 2.17 14.04 7.55
N GLY A 48 2.39 13.87 6.24
CA GLY A 48 3.56 14.39 5.53
C GLY A 48 4.83 13.55 5.66
N GLN A 49 4.78 12.34 6.21
CA GLN A 49 5.90 11.40 6.07
C GLN A 49 5.95 10.91 4.62
N LYS A 50 6.83 11.53 3.83
CA LYS A 50 7.00 11.25 2.39
C LYS A 50 7.54 9.84 2.10
N ASN A 51 8.04 9.14 3.11
CA ASN A 51 8.67 7.83 2.97
C ASN A 51 8.01 6.82 3.90
N LEU A 52 7.61 5.69 3.33
CA LEU A 52 7.22 4.54 4.13
C LEU A 52 8.44 3.91 4.78
N SER A 53 8.38 3.70 6.09
CA SER A 53 9.37 2.85 6.75
C SER A 53 9.09 1.38 6.44
N ILE A 54 10.13 0.54 6.55
CA ILE A 54 9.95 -0.92 6.50
C ILE A 54 8.90 -1.35 7.53
N ALA A 55 8.89 -0.76 8.73
CA ALA A 55 7.91 -1.08 9.76
C ALA A 55 6.46 -0.78 9.30
N ASP A 56 6.26 0.32 8.57
CA ASP A 56 4.94 0.66 8.01
C ASP A 56 4.53 -0.33 6.94
N VAL A 57 5.44 -0.69 6.04
CA VAL A 57 5.21 -1.73 5.03
C VAL A 57 4.87 -3.05 5.70
N LEU A 58 5.59 -3.47 6.74
CA LEU A 58 5.29 -4.70 7.48
C LEU A 58 3.90 -4.65 8.16
N ALA A 59 3.54 -3.50 8.74
CA ALA A 59 2.25 -3.30 9.41
C ALA A 59 1.05 -3.35 8.44
N MET A 60 1.24 -3.04 7.15
CA MET A 60 0.20 -3.21 6.12
C MET A 60 -0.30 -4.66 6.01
N PHE A 61 0.54 -5.62 6.42
CA PHE A 61 0.23 -7.06 6.37
C PHE A 61 0.04 -7.66 7.75
N GLU A 62 -0.28 -6.87 8.78
CA GLU A 62 -0.75 -7.45 10.03
C GLU A 62 -1.98 -8.35 9.74
N GLY A 63 -1.79 -9.66 9.94
CA GLY A 63 -2.74 -10.73 9.60
C GLY A 63 -2.74 -11.17 8.12
N GLY A 64 -1.71 -10.85 7.33
CA GLY A 64 -1.60 -11.14 5.89
C GLY A 64 -0.51 -12.15 5.49
N ASP A 65 -0.18 -12.20 4.20
CA ASP A 65 0.75 -13.17 3.59
C ASP A 65 2.20 -12.94 4.03
N LYS A 66 2.67 -13.79 4.96
CA LYS A 66 4.04 -13.80 5.47
C LYS A 66 5.09 -13.89 4.37
N ALA A 67 4.80 -14.55 3.25
CA ALA A 67 5.79 -14.69 2.18
C ALA A 67 6.09 -13.36 1.48
N ALA A 68 5.10 -12.46 1.37
CA ALA A 68 5.32 -11.12 0.84
C ALA A 68 6.19 -10.28 1.78
N LEU A 69 6.01 -10.44 3.10
CA LEU A 69 6.83 -9.78 4.10
C LEU A 69 8.30 -10.20 4.03
N ASP A 70 8.54 -11.51 3.99
CA ASP A 70 9.89 -12.05 3.93
C ASP A 70 10.58 -11.63 2.62
N ALA A 71 9.82 -11.55 1.52
CA ALA A 71 10.30 -11.03 0.24
C ALA A 71 10.71 -9.56 0.31
N ILE A 72 9.86 -8.68 0.87
CA ILE A 72 10.16 -7.24 0.98
C ILE A 72 11.40 -6.99 1.83
N ARG A 73 11.64 -7.80 2.88
CA ARG A 73 12.82 -7.70 3.74
C ARG A 73 14.14 -8.02 3.04
N THR A 74 14.10 -8.67 1.87
CA THR A 74 15.30 -8.96 1.07
C THR A 74 15.68 -7.84 0.11
N LEU A 75 14.81 -6.84 -0.06
CA LEU A 75 15.04 -5.72 -0.97
C LEU A 75 16.10 -4.77 -0.39
N ASP A 76 16.94 -4.24 -1.26
CA ASP A 76 17.77 -3.09 -0.92
C ASP A 76 16.95 -1.78 -0.89
N SER A 77 17.59 -0.68 -0.52
CA SER A 77 16.93 0.63 -0.38
C SER A 77 16.36 1.15 -1.70
N GLU A 78 17.04 0.92 -2.83
CA GLU A 78 16.60 1.43 -4.14
C GLU A 78 15.40 0.63 -4.64
N GLN A 79 15.45 -0.69 -4.48
CA GLN A 79 14.36 -1.60 -4.81
C GLN A 79 13.12 -1.33 -3.97
N LEU A 80 13.29 -1.11 -2.65
CA LEU A 80 12.19 -0.77 -1.76
C LEU A 80 11.55 0.57 -2.15
N GLN A 81 12.36 1.56 -2.50
CA GLN A 81 11.87 2.87 -2.96
C GLN A 81 11.11 2.75 -4.28
N ALA A 82 11.62 1.98 -5.24
CA ALA A 82 10.95 1.72 -6.50
C ALA A 82 9.61 1.00 -6.31
N LEU A 83 9.58 -0.05 -5.49
CA LEU A 83 8.37 -0.77 -5.12
C LEU A 83 7.32 0.16 -4.49
N THR A 84 7.77 1.00 -3.55
CA THR A 84 6.90 1.96 -2.85
C THR A 84 6.28 2.96 -3.81
N LYS A 85 7.07 3.51 -4.73
CA LYS A 85 6.60 4.49 -5.71
C LYS A 85 5.57 3.89 -6.66
N ASP A 86 5.81 2.68 -7.16
CA ASP A 86 4.87 2.01 -8.07
C ASP A 86 3.57 1.64 -7.36
N TRP A 87 3.66 1.14 -6.12
CA TRP A 87 2.50 0.86 -5.27
C TRP A 87 1.68 2.12 -4.96
N GLN A 88 2.33 3.26 -4.69
CA GLN A 88 1.65 4.55 -4.48
C GLN A 88 0.86 4.95 -5.74
N ALA A 89 1.48 4.86 -6.91
CA ALA A 89 0.83 5.16 -8.19
C ALA A 89 -0.39 4.24 -8.45
N ASP A 90 -0.24 2.93 -8.30
CA ASP A 90 -1.35 1.96 -8.47
C ASP A 90 -2.46 2.12 -7.43
N SER A 91 -2.12 2.65 -6.25
CA SER A 91 -3.07 2.99 -5.19
C SER A 91 -3.81 4.31 -5.41
N GLY A 92 -3.46 5.07 -6.44
CA GLY A 92 -4.00 6.42 -6.68
C GLY A 92 -3.50 7.47 -5.68
N LEU A 93 -2.39 7.19 -4.98
CA LEU A 93 -1.67 8.15 -4.15
C LEU A 93 -0.61 8.85 -5.01
N THR A 94 -1.02 9.65 -5.99
CA THR A 94 -0.06 10.43 -6.77
C THR A 94 0.49 11.57 -5.90
N VAL A 95 1.80 11.53 -5.63
CA VAL A 95 2.51 12.62 -4.96
C VAL A 95 2.61 13.79 -5.95
N GLY A 96 1.59 14.64 -6.03
CA GLY A 96 1.73 15.98 -6.62
C GLY A 96 0.99 16.29 -7.92
N GLU A 97 -0.10 15.60 -8.26
CA GLU A 97 -1.05 16.12 -9.25
C GLU A 97 -2.44 16.22 -8.62
N SER A 98 -2.53 17.04 -7.56
CA SER A 98 -3.75 17.82 -7.39
C SER A 98 -3.84 18.70 -8.64
N GLU A 99 -4.64 18.28 -9.62
CA GLU A 99 -5.08 19.17 -10.66
C GLU A 99 -5.68 20.39 -9.96
N ALA A 100 -4.93 21.49 -9.97
CA ALA A 100 -5.50 22.80 -9.83
C ALA A 100 -6.50 22.95 -10.97
N SER A 101 -7.73 22.51 -10.74
CA SER A 101 -8.88 23.00 -11.49
C SER A 101 -9.04 24.46 -11.10
N THR A 102 -8.21 25.32 -11.69
CA THR A 102 -8.59 26.70 -11.97
C THR A 102 -9.75 26.61 -12.95
N ASP A 103 -10.96 26.56 -12.39
CA ASP A 103 -12.19 26.90 -13.08
C ASP A 103 -11.98 28.28 -13.72
N SER A 104 -12.15 28.34 -15.04
CA SER A 104 -11.94 29.53 -15.88
C SER A 104 -13.15 30.45 -15.87
#